data_AF-X1QZ12-F1
#
_entry.id   AF-X1QZ12-F1
#
_cell.length_a   1.000
_cell.length_b   1.000
_cell.length_c   1.000
_cell.angle_alpha   90.00
_cell.angle_beta   90.00
_cell.angle_gamma   90.00
#
_symmetry.space_group_name_H-M   'P 1'
#
loop_
_entity.id
_entity.type
_entity.pdbx_description
1 polymer ?
#
loop_
_entity_poly.entity_id
_entity_poly.type
_entity_poly.pdbx_seq_one_letter_code
_entity_poly.pdbx_strand_id
1 'polypeptide(L)' 'YLVFIEVRTKTSREFGTPEESITPAKKERMKATAACYQQTHHNLPPLWRIDVVAVELNQRGKLSRIELIENAVSDA' A
#
# COMPACT_ATOMS: atom_id res chain seq x y z
N TYR A 1 16.86 -0.81 -2.49
CA TYR A 1 15.61 -1.05 -1.75
C TYR A 1 14.69 -1.91 -2.58
N LEU A 2 13.98 -2.86 -1.96
CA LEU A 2 12.82 -3.55 -2.52
C LEU A 2 11.55 -2.90 -1.95
N VAL A 3 10.62 -2.48 -2.80
CA VAL A 3 9.40 -1.79 -2.36
C VAL A 3 8.18 -2.59 -2.78
N PHE A 4 7.38 -3.01 -1.80
CA PHE A 4 6.06 -3.58 -2.04
C PHE A 4 5.03 -2.45 -2.02
N ILE A 5 4.18 -2.36 -3.04
CA ILE A 5 3.19 -1.27 -3.14
C ILE A 5 1.78 -1.83 -3.14
N GLU A 6 0.95 -1.36 -2.19
CA GLU A 6 -0.50 -1.51 -2.25
C GLU A 6 -1.12 -0.23 -2.84
N VAL A 7 -1.89 -0.38 -3.91
CA VAL A 7 -2.59 0.74 -4.56
C VAL A 7 -4.04 0.77 -4.09
N ARG A 8 -4.47 1.87 -3.48
CA ARG A 8 -5.84 2.06 -2.99
C ARG A 8 -6.51 3.17 -3.78
N THR A 9 -7.49 2.80 -4.62
CA THR A 9 -8.29 3.75 -5.38
C THR A 9 -9.67 3.95 -4.75
N LYS A 10 -10.12 5.20 -4.62
CA LYS A 10 -11.49 5.53 -4.20
C LYS A 10 -12.11 6.61 -5.07
N THR A 11 -13.41 6.52 -5.30
CA THR A 11 -14.23 7.49 -6.06
C THR A 11 -15.06 8.42 -5.14
N SER A 12 -15.13 8.09 -3.84
CA SER A 12 -15.73 8.92 -2.79
C SER A 12 -15.02 8.70 -1.46
N ARG A 13 -15.16 9.66 -0.54
CA ARG A 13 -14.67 9.60 0.84
C ARG A 13 -15.76 9.17 1.85
N GLU A 14 -16.94 8.78 1.38
CA GLU A 14 -18.07 8.39 2.24
C GLU A 14 -17.76 7.19 3.13
N PHE A 15 -16.83 6.34 2.70
CA PHE A 15 -16.34 5.17 3.45
C PHE A 15 -14.88 5.33 3.89
N GLY A 16 -14.48 6.58 4.19
CA GLY A 16 -13.11 6.94 4.57
C GLY A 16 -12.17 7.13 3.39
N THR A 17 -10.94 7.53 3.68
CA THR A 17 -9.88 7.79 2.72
C THR A 17 -9.24 6.49 2.21
N PRO A 18 -8.41 6.54 1.14
CA PRO A 18 -7.62 5.39 0.72
C PRO A 18 -6.76 4.80 1.84
N GLU A 19 -6.17 5.64 2.69
CA GLU A 19 -5.29 5.26 3.80
C GLU A 19 -6.04 4.55 4.93
N GLU A 20 -7.23 5.05 5.29
CA GLU A 20 -8.09 4.40 6.30
C GLU A 20 -8.52 2.99 5.87
N SER A 21 -8.48 2.70 4.57
CA SER A 21 -8.75 1.36 4.06
C SER A 21 -7.62 0.35 4.33
N ILE A 22 -6.45 0.80 4.83
CA ILE A 22 -5.32 -0.02 5.24
C ILE A 22 -5.50 -0.50 6.70
N THR A 23 -6.45 -1.42 6.87
CA THR A 23 -6.80 -1.98 8.18
C THR A 23 -5.67 -2.84 8.77
N PRO A 24 -5.66 -3.10 10.09
CA PRO A 24 -4.66 -3.99 10.71
C PRO A 24 -4.57 -5.37 10.04
N ALA A 25 -5.70 -5.99 9.72
CA ALA A 25 -5.71 -7.28 9.02
C ALA A 25 -5.06 -7.21 7.62
N LYS A 26 -5.20 -6.08 6.90
CA LYS A 26 -4.51 -5.87 5.63
C LYS A 26 -3.01 -5.65 5.82
N LYS A 27 -2.60 -4.94 6.86
CA LYS A 27 -1.18 -4.77 7.24
C LYS A 27 -0.51 -6.13 7.42
N GLU A 28 -1.11 -7.01 8.23
CA GLU A 28 -0.59 -8.35 8.44
C GLU A 28 -0.50 -9.18 7.16
N ARG A 29 -1.53 -9.11 6.30
CA ARG A 29 -1.50 -9.80 5.01
C ARG A 29 -0.41 -9.28 4.07
N MET A 30 -0.21 -7.95 4.03
CA MET A 30 0.85 -7.35 3.22
C MET A 30 2.24 -7.77 3.72
N LYS A 31 2.46 -7.80 5.04
CA LYS A 31 3.69 -8.32 5.65
C LYS A 31 3.93 -9.78 5.30
N ALA A 32 2.92 -10.64 5.45
CA ALA A 32 3.03 -12.06 5.10
C ALA A 32 3.35 -12.27 3.61
N THR A 33 2.76 -11.45 2.74
CA THR A 33 3.03 -11.48 1.28
C THR A 33 4.47 -11.04 0.98
N ALA A 34 4.93 -9.95 1.59
CA ALA A 34 6.30 -9.47 1.45
C ALA A 34 7.32 -10.50 1.96
N ALA A 35 7.05 -11.14 3.11
CA ALA A 35 7.89 -12.20 3.66
C ALA A 35 7.94 -13.43 2.75
N CYS A 36 6.80 -13.87 2.21
CA CYS A 36 6.75 -14.98 1.26
C CYS A 36 7.58 -14.69 0.00
N TYR A 37 7.46 -13.48 -0.56
CA TYR A 37 8.25 -13.06 -1.71
C TYR A 37 9.76 -13.11 -1.41
N GLN A 38 10.18 -12.60 -0.25
CA GLN A 38 11.58 -12.62 0.17
C GLN A 38 12.13 -14.03 0.39
N GLN A 39 11.32 -14.95 0.91
CA GLN A 39 11.74 -16.34 1.14
C GLN A 39 11.87 -17.14 -0.16
N THR A 40 11.12 -16.77 -1.20
CA THR A 40 11.05 -17.51 -2.47
C THR A 40 11.95 -16.94 -3.56
N HIS A 41 12.59 -15.79 -3.33
CA HIS A 41 13.45 -15.12 -4.31
C HIS A 41 14.82 -14.83 -3.71
N HIS A 42 15.87 -15.02 -4.51
CA HIS A 42 17.27 -14.79 -4.11
C HIS A 42 17.82 -13.48 -4.69
N ASN A 43 18.96 -13.00 -4.17
CA ASN A 43 19.66 -11.80 -4.63
C ASN A 43 18.83 -10.50 -4.55
N LEU A 44 17.91 -10.43 -3.58
CA LEU A 44 17.13 -9.22 -3.33
C LEU A 44 17.94 -8.15 -2.60
N PRO A 45 17.60 -6.86 -2.76
CA PRO A 45 18.17 -5.79 -1.93
C PRO A 45 17.95 -6.07 -0.43
N PRO A 46 18.92 -5.73 0.44
CA PRO A 46 18.85 -6.02 1.87
C PRO A 46 17.79 -5.18 2.61
N LEU A 47 17.47 -4.00 2.07
CA LEU A 47 16.47 -3.09 2.63
C LEU A 47 15.17 -3.21 1.84
N TRP A 48 14.06 -3.33 2.55
CA TRP A 48 12.73 -3.36 1.98
C TRP A 48 11.73 -2.52 2.78
N ARG A 49 10.63 -2.13 2.14
CA ARG A 49 9.51 -1.43 2.79
C ARG A 49 8.20 -1.72 2.08
N ILE A 50 7.09 -1.38 2.73
CA ILE A 50 5.75 -1.44 2.13
C ILE A 50 5.21 -0.01 2.06
N ASP A 51 4.93 0.44 0.84
CA ASP A 51 4.37 1.76 0.56
C ASP A 51 2.91 1.61 0.12
N VAL A 52 2.14 2.69 0.27
CA VAL A 52 0.77 2.77 -0.21
C VAL A 52 0.67 3.89 -1.22
N VAL A 53 0.07 3.62 -2.38
CA VAL A 53 -0.33 4.67 -3.32
C VAL A 53 -1.81 4.92 -3.15
N ALA A 54 -2.16 6.10 -2.64
CA ALA A 54 -3.51 6.58 -2.52
C ALA A 54 -3.93 7.26 -3.82
N VAL A 55 -4.98 6.75 -4.46
CA VAL A 55 -5.57 7.33 -5.67
C VAL A 55 -7.00 7.75 -5.35
N GLU A 56 -7.31 9.02 -5.57
CA GLU A 56 -8.68 9.52 -5.50
C GLU A 56 -9.14 9.96 -6.88
N LEU A 57 -10.35 9.52 -7.21
CA LEU A 57 -11.12 9.96 -8.35
C LEU A 57 -12.30 10.77 -7.83
N ASN A 58 -12.72 11.79 -8.58
CA ASN A 58 -13.99 12.43 -8.33
C ASN A 58 -15.16 11.60 -8.89
N GLN A 59 -16.39 12.04 -8.62
CA GLN A 59 -17.62 11.36 -9.07
C GLN A 59 -17.75 11.23 -10.60
N ARG A 60 -16.96 11.98 -11.38
CA ARG A 60 -16.90 11.88 -12.86
C ARG A 60 -15.79 10.94 -13.33
N GLY A 61 -15.18 10.17 -12.42
CA GLY A 61 -14.06 9.27 -12.71
C GLY A 61 -12.76 9.99 -13.06
N LYS A 62 -12.68 11.31 -12.89
CA LYS A 62 -11.44 12.06 -13.15
C LYS A 62 -10.54 12.03 -11.91
N LEU A 63 -9.25 11.90 -12.15
CA LEU A 63 -8.25 11.95 -11.11
C LEU A 63 -8.30 13.27 -10.32
N SER A 64 -8.35 13.17 -9.00
CA SER A 64 -8.30 14.31 -8.07
C SER A 64 -7.05 14.31 -7.19
N ARG A 65 -6.48 13.14 -6.86
CA ARG A 65 -5.28 13.02 -6.03
C ARG A 65 -4.54 11.72 -6.35
N ILE A 66 -3.20 11.80 -6.41
CA ILE A 66 -2.30 10.65 -6.30
C ILE A 66 -1.25 11.00 -5.26
N GLU A 67 -1.05 10.13 -4.29
CA GLU A 67 -0.05 10.32 -3.25
C GLU A 67 0.64 9.00 -2.93
N LEU A 68 1.97 9.05 -2.82
CA LEU A 68 2.79 7.95 -2.35
C LEU A 68 3.06 8.16 -0.86
N ILE A 69 2.68 7.17 -0.05
CA ILE A 69 2.93 7.14 1.38
C ILE A 69 3.99 6.09 1.63
N GLU A 70 5.21 6.56 1.89
CA GLU A 70 6.34 5.68 2.16
C GLU A 70 6.24 5.07 3.57
N ASN A 71 6.67 3.82 3.71
CA ASN A 71 6.64 3.09 4.99
C ASN A 71 5.24 3.03 5.63
N ALA A 72 4.20 2.91 4.79
CA ALA A 72 2.81 2.86 5.22
C ALA A 72 2.48 1.65 6.12
N VAL A 73 3.33 0.61 6.08
CA VAL A 73 3.26 -0.54 6.99
C VAL A 73 4.62 -0.74 7.64
N SER A 74 4.68 -0.53 8.95
CA SER A 74 5.85 -0.84 9.78
C SER A 74 5.61 -2.09 10.62
N ASP A 75 6.71 -2.74 11.02
CA ASP A 75 6.71 -3.59 12.20
C ASP A 75 6.66 -2.68 13.42
N ALA A 76 5.66 -2.88 14.28
CA ALA A 76 5.50 -2.12 15.52
C ALA A 76 6.56 -2.56 16.54
#